data_AF-A0A2S9F7Y8-F1
#
_entry.id   AF-A0A2S9F7Y8-F1
#
_cell.length_a   1.000
_cell.length_b   1.000
_cell.length_c   1.000
_cell.angle_alpha   90.00
_cell.angle_beta   90.00
_cell.angle_gamma   90.00
#
_symmetry.space_group_name_H-M   'P 1'
#
loop_
_entity.id
_entity.type
_entity.pdbx_description
1 polymer ?
#
loop_
_entity_poly.entity_id
_entity_poly.type
_entity_poly.pdbx_seq_one_letter_code
_entity_poly.pdbx_strand_id
1 'polypeptide(L)'
;ADAGVDVTERDDLPPPPRMPNIGEVGLRPYQDPERVAADPEYGRIVCFCERVSAGEIRDAFESPIPPADLDGLRRRTRVMNGRCQGFYCGAHTQTLLQAGAAI
;
A
#
# COMPACT_ATOMS: atom_id res chain seq x y z
N ALA A 1 23.97 -18.22 -17.67
CA ALA A 1 24.83 -17.77 -18.78
C ALA A 1 24.33 -18.28 -20.14
N ASP A 2 23.44 -19.28 -20.20
CA ASP A 2 23.11 -19.98 -21.46
C ASP A 2 21.89 -19.45 -22.24
N ALA A 3 21.35 -18.28 -21.89
CA ALA A 3 20.15 -17.73 -22.52
C ALA A 3 20.43 -16.67 -23.61
N GLY A 4 21.70 -16.31 -23.86
CA GLY A 4 22.05 -15.24 -24.82
C GLY A 4 21.59 -13.83 -24.41
N VAL A 5 21.24 -13.64 -23.14
CA VAL A 5 20.84 -12.34 -22.57
C VAL A 5 22.08 -11.66 -22.00
N ASP A 6 22.26 -10.38 -22.31
CA ASP A 6 23.26 -9.53 -21.67
C ASP A 6 22.89 -9.32 -20.20
N VAL A 7 23.69 -9.90 -19.31
CA VAL A 7 23.53 -9.84 -17.85
C VAL A 7 24.56 -8.91 -17.20
N THR A 8 25.20 -8.05 -17.99
CA THR A 8 26.13 -7.06 -17.46
C THR A 8 25.41 -6.13 -16.48
N GLU A 9 25.92 -6.03 -15.26
CA GLU A 9 25.36 -5.14 -14.25
C GLU A 9 25.50 -3.68 -14.70
N ARG A 10 24.44 -2.90 -14.51
CA ARG A 10 24.41 -1.47 -14.78
C ARG A 10 24.77 -0.70 -13.52
N ASP A 11 25.70 0.25 -13.65
CA ASP A 11 26.15 1.15 -12.59
C ASP A 11 25.35 2.47 -12.53
N ASP A 12 24.52 2.74 -13.54
CA ASP A 12 23.78 3.99 -13.74
C ASP A 12 22.32 3.95 -13.26
N LEU A 13 21.97 3.04 -12.34
CA LEU A 13 20.59 2.87 -11.88
C LEU A 13 20.14 3.98 -10.90
N PRO A 14 18.88 4.44 -10.96
CA PRO A 14 18.34 5.33 -9.95
C PRO A 14 18.28 4.62 -8.58
N PRO A 15 18.21 5.38 -7.46
CA PRO A 15 18.00 4.79 -6.15
C PRO A 15 16.75 3.89 -6.14
N PRO A 16 16.80 2.75 -5.44
CA PRO A 16 15.65 1.85 -5.38
C PRO A 16 14.45 2.56 -4.76
N PRO A 17 13.23 2.31 -5.27
CA PRO A 17 12.03 2.88 -4.68
C PRO A 17 11.86 2.37 -3.24
N ARG A 18 11.38 3.23 -2.35
CA ARG A 18 10.97 2.79 -1.02
C ARG A 18 9.61 2.11 -1.10
N MET A 19 9.59 0.82 -0.78
CA MET A 19 8.37 0.04 -0.68
C MET A 19 7.84 0.09 0.76
N PRO A 20 6.56 0.43 0.98
CA PRO A 20 5.96 0.34 2.30
C PRO A 20 5.95 -1.12 2.77
N ASN A 21 6.16 -1.35 4.06
CA ASN A 21 6.01 -2.68 4.63
C ASN A 21 4.52 -3.05 4.64
N ILE A 22 4.16 -4.06 3.84
CA ILE A 22 2.81 -4.63 3.77
C ILE A 22 2.75 -6.06 4.34
N GLY A 23 3.85 -6.55 4.91
CA GLY A 23 3.95 -7.87 5.53
C GLY A 23 3.96 -7.78 7.06
N GLU A 24 4.21 -8.93 7.70
CA GLU A 24 4.26 -9.05 9.16
C GLU A 24 5.71 -9.08 9.70
N VAL A 25 6.71 -8.93 8.83
CA VAL A 25 8.14 -9.01 9.22
C VAL A 25 8.61 -7.74 9.93
N GLY A 26 8.05 -6.59 9.55
CA GLY A 26 8.36 -5.29 10.17
C GLY A 26 7.15 -4.68 10.86
N LEU A 27 7.39 -3.58 11.58
CA LEU A 27 6.33 -2.76 12.17
C LEU A 27 5.41 -2.22 11.07
N ARG A 28 4.10 -2.38 11.23
CA ARG A 28 3.08 -1.78 10.36
C ARG A 28 2.64 -0.41 10.89
N PRO A 29 2.21 0.52 10.02
CA PRO A 29 1.83 1.87 10.44
C PRO A 29 0.77 1.91 11.57
N TYR A 30 -0.22 1.02 11.52
CA TYR A 30 -1.26 0.95 12.57
C TYR A 30 -0.74 0.49 13.95
N GLN A 31 0.45 -0.11 14.00
CA GLN A 31 1.09 -0.60 15.23
C GLN A 31 2.02 0.43 15.87
N ASP A 32 2.34 1.51 15.15
CA ASP A 32 3.29 2.54 15.57
C ASP A 32 2.53 3.65 16.33
N PRO A 33 2.62 3.72 17.66
CA PRO A 33 1.85 4.67 18.46
C PRO A 33 2.27 6.12 18.20
N GLU A 34 3.55 6.35 17.88
CA GLU A 34 4.06 7.69 17.58
C GLU A 34 3.49 8.18 16.24
N ARG A 35 3.48 7.29 15.24
CA ARG A 35 2.89 7.61 13.93
C ARG A 35 1.38 7.83 14.02
N VAL A 36 0.66 7.01 14.79
CA VAL A 36 -0.79 7.19 15.02
C VAL A 36 -1.08 8.46 15.81
N ALA A 37 -0.24 8.84 16.77
CA ALA A 37 -0.39 10.09 17.52
C ALA A 37 -0.15 11.32 16.64
N ALA A 38 0.82 11.25 15.71
CA ALA A 38 1.11 12.32 14.77
C ALA A 38 0.02 12.45 13.69
N ASP A 39 -0.53 11.33 13.23
CA ASP A 39 -1.57 11.28 12.22
C ASP A 39 -2.57 10.14 12.54
N PRO A 40 -3.75 10.48 13.12
CA PRO A 40 -4.76 9.50 13.53
C PRO A 40 -5.28 8.61 12.39
N GLU A 41 -5.10 9.00 11.12
CA GLU A 41 -5.54 8.19 9.98
C GLU A 41 -4.76 6.87 9.86
N TYR A 42 -3.56 6.77 10.43
CA TYR A 42 -2.84 5.49 10.54
C TYR A 42 -3.48 4.55 11.57
N GLY A 43 -4.28 5.06 12.51
CA GLY A 43 -5.09 4.26 13.44
C GLY A 43 -6.45 3.86 12.88
N ARG A 44 -6.94 4.53 11.83
CA ARG A 44 -8.26 4.27 11.25
C ARG A 44 -8.22 3.12 10.25
N ILE A 45 -8.57 1.92 10.70
CA ILE A 45 -8.55 0.71 9.86
C ILE A 45 -9.68 0.70 8.82
N VAL A 46 -9.30 0.62 7.55
CA VAL A 46 -10.20 0.45 6.39
C VAL A 46 -10.39 -1.02 6.04
N CYS A 47 -9.30 -1.82 6.08
CA CYS A 47 -9.37 -3.27 5.87
C CYS A 47 -9.00 -4.02 7.14
N PHE A 48 -9.99 -4.53 7.85
CA PHE A 48 -9.75 -5.28 9.08
C PHE A 48 -8.89 -6.54 8.85
N CYS A 49 -9.17 -7.31 7.79
CA CYS A 49 -8.47 -8.58 7.56
C CYS A 49 -6.97 -8.42 7.30
N GLU A 50 -6.56 -7.30 6.69
CA GLU A 50 -5.18 -7.03 6.27
C GLU A 50 -4.54 -5.89 7.09
N ARG A 51 -5.28 -5.40 8.10
CA ARG A 51 -4.95 -4.25 8.95
C ARG A 51 -4.45 -3.04 8.16
N VAL A 52 -5.14 -2.72 7.07
CA VAL A 52 -4.82 -1.55 6.23
C VAL A 52 -5.52 -0.34 6.80
N SER A 53 -4.74 0.67 7.15
CA SER A 53 -5.21 1.98 7.63
C SER A 53 -5.58 2.92 6.48
N ALA A 54 -6.36 3.95 6.80
CA ALA A 54 -6.66 5.03 5.88
C ALA A 54 -5.40 5.83 5.50
N GLY A 55 -4.49 6.04 6.44
CA GLY A 55 -3.18 6.64 6.18
C GLY A 55 -2.39 5.86 5.12
N GLU A 56 -2.34 4.53 5.20
CA GLU A 56 -1.69 3.71 4.17
C GLU A 56 -2.33 3.82 2.78
N ILE A 57 -3.66 4.01 2.72
CA ILE A 57 -4.36 4.23 1.45
C ILE A 57 -3.98 5.59 0.86
N ARG A 58 -3.96 6.66 1.68
CA ARG A 58 -3.50 7.99 1.26
C ARG A 58 -2.05 7.97 0.79
N ASP A 59 -1.13 7.37 1.57
CA ASP A 59 0.28 7.22 1.19
C ASP A 59 0.44 6.53 -0.18
N ALA A 60 -0.42 5.55 -0.50
CA ALA A 60 -0.37 4.86 -1.79
C ALA A 60 -0.70 5.80 -2.97
N PHE A 61 -1.62 6.74 -2.80
CA PHE A 61 -1.93 7.76 -3.81
C PHE A 61 -0.90 8.88 -3.91
N GLU A 62 -0.19 9.17 -2.82
CA GLU A 62 0.93 10.12 -2.81
C GLU A 62 2.24 9.48 -3.30
N SER A 63 2.26 8.17 -3.56
CA SER A 63 3.44 7.47 -4.02
C SER A 63 3.86 7.90 -5.44
N PRO A 64 5.15 7.71 -5.84
CA PRO A 64 5.62 8.08 -7.16
C PRO A 64 4.84 7.46 -8.32
N ILE A 65 4.18 6.32 -8.08
CA ILE A 65 3.31 5.65 -9.04
C ILE A 65 1.95 5.40 -8.35
N PRO A 66 1.02 6.36 -8.39
CA PRO A 66 -0.29 6.22 -7.75
C PRO A 66 -1.11 5.08 -8.37
N PRO A 67 -2.01 4.44 -7.61
CA PRO A 67 -2.92 3.44 -8.14
C PRO A 67 -4.00 4.10 -9.03
N ALA A 68 -4.26 3.51 -10.19
CA ALA A 68 -5.31 3.95 -11.10
C ALA A 68 -6.65 3.20 -10.90
N ASP A 69 -6.62 2.08 -10.17
CA ASP A 69 -7.77 1.21 -9.91
C ASP A 69 -7.65 0.49 -8.56
N LEU A 70 -8.69 -0.28 -8.21
CA LEU A 70 -8.71 -1.08 -6.99
C LEU A 70 -7.56 -2.09 -6.97
N ASP A 71 -7.23 -2.65 -8.12
CA ASP A 71 -6.19 -3.64 -8.29
C ASP A 71 -4.79 -3.06 -7.99
N GLY A 72 -4.56 -1.81 -8.36
CA GLY A 72 -3.39 -1.03 -8.01
C GLY A 72 -3.29 -0.76 -6.52
N LEU A 73 -4.43 -0.46 -5.86
CA LEU A 73 -4.50 -0.31 -4.40
C LEU A 73 -4.21 -1.63 -3.69
N ARG A 74 -4.83 -2.74 -4.13
CA ARG A 74 -4.64 -4.10 -3.58
C ARG A 74 -3.17 -4.49 -3.56
N ARG A 75 -2.42 -4.21 -4.64
CA ARG A 75 -0.99 -4.53 -4.75
C ARG A 75 -0.10 -3.66 -3.85
N ARG A 76 -0.51 -2.41 -3.58
CA ARG A 76 0.27 -1.45 -2.79
C ARG A 76 0.01 -1.53 -1.29
N THR A 77 -1.19 -1.91 -0.87
CA THR A 77 -1.60 -1.87 0.54
C THR A 77 -2.13 -3.19 1.08
N ARG A 78 -2.50 -4.14 0.21
CA ARG A 78 -3.26 -5.36 0.52
C ARG A 78 -4.71 -5.14 0.93
N VAL A 79 -5.27 -3.94 0.77
CA VAL A 79 -6.73 -3.71 0.95
C VAL A 79 -7.50 -4.74 0.12
N MET A 80 -8.63 -5.27 0.62
CA MET A 80 -9.43 -6.31 -0.03
C MET A 80 -8.77 -7.69 -0.25
N ASN A 81 -7.50 -7.93 0.13
CA ASN A 81 -6.81 -9.21 -0.10
C ASN A 81 -6.91 -10.23 1.05
N GLY A 82 -7.56 -9.86 2.16
CA GLY A 82 -7.70 -10.75 3.31
C GLY A 82 -8.79 -11.79 3.15
N ARG A 83 -9.10 -12.50 4.25
CA ARG A 83 -10.09 -13.60 4.26
C ARG A 83 -11.43 -13.25 3.62
N CYS A 84 -11.91 -12.02 3.78
CA CYS A 84 -13.21 -11.58 3.24
C CYS A 84 -13.20 -11.21 1.75
N GLN A 85 -12.03 -11.17 1.10
CA GLN A 85 -11.86 -10.84 -0.32
C GLN A 85 -12.59 -9.56 -0.75
N GLY A 86 -12.60 -8.55 0.13
CA GLY A 86 -13.23 -7.25 -0.14
C GLY A 86 -14.72 -7.16 0.18
N PHE A 87 -15.36 -8.23 0.66
CA PHE A 87 -16.80 -8.21 0.98
C PHE A 87 -17.19 -7.06 1.93
N TYR A 88 -16.40 -6.82 2.99
CA TYR A 88 -16.72 -5.80 3.99
C TYR A 88 -16.17 -4.41 3.68
N CYS A 89 -14.99 -4.31 3.07
CA CYS A 89 -14.31 -3.01 2.86
C CYS A 89 -14.40 -2.50 1.42
N GLY A 90 -14.87 -3.32 0.46
CA GLY A 90 -14.78 -3.03 -0.97
C GLY A 90 -15.54 -1.78 -1.39
N ALA A 91 -16.78 -1.60 -0.93
CA ALA A 91 -17.57 -0.41 -1.25
C ALA A 91 -16.90 0.88 -0.75
N HIS A 92 -16.43 0.88 0.51
CA HIS A 92 -15.73 2.04 1.06
C HIS A 92 -14.40 2.30 0.33
N THR A 93 -13.65 1.25 -0.01
CA THR A 93 -12.39 1.36 -0.76
C THR A 93 -12.63 1.95 -2.16
N GLN A 94 -13.71 1.57 -2.84
CA GLN A 94 -14.11 2.13 -4.13
C GLN A 94 -14.41 3.63 -4.03
N THR A 95 -15.07 4.07 -2.96
CA THR A 95 -15.31 5.50 -2.71
C THR A 95 -14.00 6.26 -2.52
N LEU A 96 -13.05 5.71 -1.74
CA LEU A 96 -11.74 6.34 -1.55
C LEU A 96 -10.94 6.45 -2.86
N LEU A 97 -11.04 5.43 -3.72
CA LEU A 97 -10.44 5.45 -5.05
C LEU A 97 -11.02 6.55 -5.93
N GLN A 98 -12.35 6.70 -5.95
CA GLN A 98 -13.02 7.74 -6.72
C GLN A 98 -12.70 9.15 -6.22
N ALA A 99 -12.46 9.30 -4.92
CA ALA A 99 -12.04 10.56 -4.31
C ALA A 99 -10.56 10.89 -4.57
N GLY A 100 -9.78 9.99 -5.17
CA GLY A 100 -8.35 10.23 -5.43
C GLY A 100 -7.53 10.44 -4.16
N ALA A 101 -7.92 9.81 -3.05
CA ALA A 101 -7.33 9.95 -1.72
C ALA A 101 -7.53 11.29 -0.97
N ALA A 102 -8.52 12.10 -1.35
CA ALA A 102 -9.01 13.13 -0.42
C ALA A 102 -9.72 12.42 0.76
N ILE A 103 -8.99 12.22 1.85
CA ILE A 103 -9.48 11.70 3.13
C ILE A 103 -9.61 12.86 4.11
#